data_AF-A0A1H4AUG5-F1
#
_entry.id   AF-A0A1H4AUG5-F1
#
_cell.length_a   1.000
_cell.length_b   1.000
_cell.length_c   1.000
_cell.angle_alpha   90.00
_cell.angle_beta   90.00
_cell.angle_gamma   90.00
#
_symmetry.space_group_name_H-M   'P 1'
#
loop_
_entity.id
_entity.type
_entity.pdbx_description
1 polymer ?
#
loop_
_entity_poly.entity_id
_entity_poly.type
_entity_poly.pdbx_seq_one_letter_code
_entity_poly.pdbx_strand_id
1 'polypeptide(L)'
;MKIATKFFGELSIGKNEIIDFPAGLPGFEQEKAFVLLKMEDEGVYQVLQSVEQQEVALIVTNPYLFLSNYEFAIDPQTQKLLKIGSPEDVIILSVVTLRDPFSKTTMNLQAPLVVNYNENIGKQVILNDTSYHTKHLLASFRKEDIQHAGAESKSK
;
A
#
# COMPACT_ATOMS: atom_id res chain seq x y z
N MET A 1 16.08 -15.19 -3.89
CA MET A 1 17.18 -14.61 -3.09
C MET A 1 16.76 -14.58 -1.63
N LYS A 2 17.72 -14.56 -0.69
CA LYS A 2 17.43 -14.47 0.74
C LYS A 2 17.52 -13.02 1.20
N ILE A 3 16.57 -12.59 2.03
CA ILE A 3 16.55 -11.26 2.65
C ILE A 3 16.27 -11.40 4.14
N ALA A 4 16.87 -10.51 4.95
CA ALA A 4 16.48 -10.35 6.35
C ALA A 4 15.33 -9.34 6.44
N THR A 5 14.27 -9.70 7.17
CA THR A 5 13.07 -8.87 7.30
C THR A 5 12.88 -8.42 8.74
N LYS A 6 12.20 -7.29 8.93
CA LYS A 6 12.00 -6.70 10.26
C LYS A 6 11.18 -7.59 11.19
N PHE A 7 10.15 -8.26 10.65
CA PHE A 7 9.13 -8.95 11.45
C PHE A 7 9.07 -10.47 11.23
N PHE A 8 9.65 -10.97 10.14
CA PHE A 8 9.48 -12.38 9.72
C PHE A 8 10.79 -13.17 9.67
N GLY A 9 11.88 -12.60 10.20
CA GLY A 9 13.21 -13.22 10.13
C GLY A 9 13.74 -13.26 8.69
N GLU A 10 14.48 -14.31 8.35
CA GLU A 10 15.01 -14.50 6.99
C GLU A 10 13.98 -15.18 6.09
N LEU A 11 13.71 -14.58 4.93
CA LEU A 11 12.81 -15.12 3.91
C LEU A 11 13.55 -15.34 2.59
N SER A 12 13.10 -16.34 1.83
CA SER A 12 13.51 -16.54 0.45
C SER A 12 12.43 -16.02 -0.50
N ILE A 13 12.74 -15.01 -1.30
CA ILE A 13 11.83 -14.36 -2.24
C ILE A 13 12.28 -14.57 -3.70
N GLY A 14 11.33 -14.66 -4.62
CA GLY A 14 11.54 -14.64 -6.07
C GLY A 14 11.86 -13.23 -6.57
N LYS A 15 12.57 -13.12 -7.70
CA LYS A 15 12.86 -11.82 -8.32
C LYS A 15 11.60 -11.12 -8.84
N ASN A 16 10.59 -11.90 -9.20
CA ASN A 16 9.28 -11.46 -9.67
C ASN A 16 8.35 -10.97 -8.53
N GLU A 17 8.77 -11.12 -7.27
CA GLU A 17 8.04 -10.58 -6.11
C GLU A 17 8.56 -9.20 -5.70
N ILE A 18 9.68 -8.76 -6.28
CA ILE A 18 10.31 -7.47 -5.98
C ILE A 18 9.58 -6.40 -6.77
N ILE A 19 9.12 -5.38 -6.05
CA ILE A 19 8.54 -4.15 -6.58
C ILE A 19 9.64 -3.11 -6.65
N ASP A 20 9.92 -2.62 -7.85
CA ASP A 20 10.89 -1.57 -8.11
C ASP A 20 10.26 -0.19 -7.84
N PHE A 21 10.92 0.62 -7.03
CA PHE A 21 10.62 2.03 -6.80
C PHE A 21 11.78 2.86 -7.36
N PRO A 22 11.75 3.27 -8.65
CA PRO A 22 12.92 3.88 -9.31
C PRO A 22 13.43 5.15 -8.63
N ALA A 23 12.52 5.92 -8.03
CA ALA A 23 12.81 7.13 -7.26
C ALA A 23 12.95 6.87 -5.74
N GLY A 24 12.89 5.61 -5.31
CA GLY A 24 12.72 5.20 -3.94
C GLY A 24 11.42 5.70 -3.32
N LEU A 25 11.41 5.82 -2.00
CA LEU A 25 10.32 6.45 -1.24
C LEU A 25 10.82 7.77 -0.63
N PRO A 26 9.97 8.80 -0.48
CA PRO A 26 10.30 9.99 0.30
C PRO A 26 10.89 9.65 1.69
N GLY A 27 12.09 10.15 1.96
CA GLY A 27 12.86 9.84 3.18
C GLY A 27 13.69 8.54 3.11
N PHE A 28 13.55 7.77 2.04
CA PHE A 28 14.26 6.52 1.74
C PHE A 28 14.62 6.44 0.25
N GLU A 29 15.16 7.51 -0.32
CA GLU A 29 15.36 7.65 -1.77
C GLU A 29 16.38 6.65 -2.36
N GLN A 30 17.23 6.08 -1.50
CA GLN A 30 18.19 5.03 -1.90
C GLN A 30 17.55 3.63 -1.92
N GLU A 31 16.45 3.44 -1.21
CA GLU A 31 15.75 2.15 -1.14
C GLU A 31 14.87 2.01 -2.37
N LYS A 32 15.25 1.13 -3.29
CA LYS A 32 14.58 1.02 -4.61
C LYS A 32 13.91 -0.31 -4.86
N ALA A 33 14.10 -1.29 -3.98
CA ALA A 33 13.57 -2.62 -4.14
C ALA A 33 12.82 -3.03 -2.87
N PHE A 34 11.54 -3.33 -3.00
CA PHE A 34 10.69 -3.73 -1.89
C PHE A 34 9.93 -5.01 -2.21
N VAL A 35 9.48 -5.72 -1.19
CA VAL A 35 8.53 -6.83 -1.30
C VAL A 35 7.35 -6.57 -0.39
N LEU A 36 6.16 -6.98 -0.82
CA LEU A 36 4.92 -6.82 -0.06
C LEU A 36 4.59 -8.13 0.66
N LEU A 37 4.75 -8.15 1.99
CA LEU A 37 4.56 -9.33 2.83
C LEU A 37 3.24 -9.21 3.61
N LYS A 38 2.48 -10.30 3.71
CA LYS A 38 1.25 -10.31 4.53
C LYS A 38 1.61 -10.37 6.01
N MET A 39 1.00 -9.53 6.84
CA MET A 39 1.17 -9.58 8.29
C MET A 39 0.22 -10.57 8.96
N GLU A 40 -0.97 -10.74 8.40
CA GLU A 40 -2.02 -11.65 8.86
C GLU A 40 -2.72 -12.32 7.68
N ASP A 41 -3.42 -13.42 7.94
CA ASP A 41 -4.06 -14.23 6.89
C ASP A 41 -5.16 -13.47 6.13
N GLU A 42 -5.90 -12.61 6.82
CA GLU A 42 -6.94 -11.75 6.23
C GLU A 42 -6.34 -10.68 5.28
N GLY A 43 -5.05 -10.35 5.44
CA GLY A 43 -4.34 -9.43 4.56
C GLY A 43 -4.75 -7.96 4.68
N VAL A 44 -5.42 -7.56 5.77
CA VAL A 44 -5.79 -6.15 6.00
C VAL A 44 -4.53 -5.32 6.16
N TYR A 45 -3.59 -5.78 6.99
CA TYR A 45 -2.26 -5.19 7.10
C TYR A 45 -1.19 -6.00 6.39
N GLN A 46 -0.30 -5.28 5.71
CA GLN A 46 0.85 -5.82 5.02
C GLN A 46 2.10 -5.02 5.40
N VAL A 47 3.26 -5.58 5.07
CA VAL A 47 4.56 -4.95 5.29
C VAL A 47 5.21 -4.74 3.92
N LEU A 48 5.43 -3.48 3.56
CA LEU A 48 6.33 -3.13 2.46
C LEU A 48 7.77 -3.15 3.00
N GLN A 49 8.46 -4.27 2.78
CA GLN A 49 9.79 -4.56 3.31
C GLN A 49 10.85 -4.23 2.26
N SER A 50 11.87 -3.44 2.63
CA SER A 50 13.04 -3.25 1.77
C SER A 50 13.78 -4.58 1.60
N VAL A 51 14.22 -4.85 0.38
CA VAL A 51 15.07 -6.00 0.02
C VAL A 51 16.52 -5.77 0.46
N GLU A 52 16.92 -4.52 0.63
CA GLU A 52 18.31 -4.13 0.93
C GLU A 52 18.54 -3.86 2.43
N GLN A 53 17.56 -3.28 3.12
CA GLN A 53 17.68 -2.89 4.53
C GLN A 53 16.59 -3.52 5.40
N GLN A 54 17.00 -4.41 6.31
CA GLN A 54 16.09 -5.08 7.24
C GLN A 54 15.20 -4.09 8.02
N GLU A 55 15.77 -2.97 8.48
CA GLU A 55 15.07 -2.01 9.33
C GLU A 55 14.04 -1.14 8.59
N VAL A 56 14.15 -1.05 7.26
CA VAL A 56 13.23 -0.31 6.41
C VAL A 56 12.06 -1.22 6.06
N ALA A 57 11.00 -1.11 6.86
CA ALA A 57 9.75 -1.83 6.67
C ALA A 57 8.58 -0.93 7.06
N LEU A 58 7.68 -0.68 6.11
CA LEU A 58 6.50 0.16 6.31
C LEU A 58 5.26 -0.71 6.46
N ILE A 59 4.45 -0.44 7.48
CA ILE A 59 3.13 -1.06 7.58
C ILE A 59 2.22 -0.36 6.58
N VAL A 60 1.51 -1.13 5.76
CA VAL A 60 0.63 -0.63 4.72
C VAL A 60 -0.71 -1.36 4.75
N THR A 61 -1.74 -0.74 4.19
CA THR A 61 -3.06 -1.32 4.00
C THR A 61 -3.63 -0.89 2.66
N ASN A 62 -4.55 -1.67 2.10
CA ASN A 62 -5.44 -1.18 1.07
C ASN A 62 -6.43 -0.16 1.70
N PRO A 63 -6.43 1.13 1.29
CA PRO A 63 -7.31 2.14 1.89
C PRO A 63 -8.80 1.87 1.62
N TYR A 64 -9.14 1.16 0.54
CA TYR A 64 -10.52 0.84 0.17
C TYR A 64 -11.21 -0.12 1.15
N LEU A 65 -10.45 -0.82 2.01
CA LEU A 65 -11.01 -1.63 3.09
C LEU A 65 -11.64 -0.78 4.21
N PHE A 66 -11.32 0.51 4.25
CA PHE A 66 -11.77 1.45 5.29
C PHE A 66 -12.55 2.63 4.70
N LEU A 67 -12.18 3.10 3.52
CA LEU A 67 -12.79 4.25 2.86
C LEU A 67 -13.09 3.89 1.40
N SER A 68 -14.31 3.39 1.15
CA SER A 68 -14.73 2.89 -0.17
C SER A 68 -14.77 3.98 -1.26
N ASN A 69 -15.00 5.23 -0.87
CA ASN A 69 -15.04 6.40 -1.76
C ASN A 69 -13.70 7.17 -1.83
N TYR A 70 -12.58 6.51 -1.54
CA TYR A 70 -11.26 7.11 -1.69
C TYR A 70 -10.90 7.30 -3.18
N GLU A 71 -10.81 8.54 -3.66
CA GLU A 71 -10.62 8.81 -5.09
C GLU A 71 -9.58 9.90 -5.32
N PHE A 72 -8.69 9.68 -6.28
CA PHE A 72 -7.70 10.66 -6.72
C PHE A 72 -7.28 10.40 -8.16
N ALA A 73 -6.78 11.46 -8.82
CA ALA A 73 -6.22 11.35 -10.16
C ALA A 73 -4.72 11.06 -10.10
N ILE A 74 -4.25 10.15 -10.96
CA ILE A 74 -2.82 9.92 -11.19
C ILE A 74 -2.41 10.75 -12.41
N ASP A 75 -1.40 11.60 -12.25
CA ASP A 75 -0.93 12.47 -13.34
C ASP A 75 -0.32 11.67 -14.50
N PRO A 76 -0.33 12.19 -15.74
CA PRO A 76 0.18 11.46 -16.92
C PRO A 76 1.66 11.06 -16.83
N GLN A 77 2.50 11.81 -16.11
CA GLN A 77 3.91 11.44 -15.96
C GLN A 77 4.05 10.22 -15.06
N THR A 78 3.28 10.16 -13.97
CA THR A 78 3.21 8.99 -13.10
C THR A 78 2.62 7.78 -13.82
N GLN A 79 1.54 7.94 -14.60
CA GLN A 79 0.98 6.85 -15.41
C GLN A 79 2.02 6.26 -16.37
N LYS A 80 2.77 7.13 -17.07
CA LYS A 80 3.83 6.70 -17.98
C LYS A 80 4.98 6.00 -17.26
N LEU A 81 5.42 6.53 -16.10
CA LEU A 81 6.49 5.92 -15.31
C LEU A 81 6.12 4.52 -14.83
N LEU A 82 4.89 4.36 -14.34
CA LEU A 82 4.36 3.11 -13.81
C LEU A 82 3.77 2.21 -14.91
N LYS A 83 3.82 2.64 -16.18
CA LYS A 83 3.25 1.93 -17.35
C LYS A 83 1.80 1.49 -17.15
N ILE A 84 0.99 2.35 -16.55
CA ILE A 84 -0.41 2.06 -16.26
C ILE A 84 -1.20 2.11 -17.57
N GLY A 85 -1.79 0.97 -17.96
CA GLY A 85 -2.67 0.87 -19.12
C GLY A 85 -4.13 1.07 -18.75
N SER A 86 -4.53 0.54 -17.59
CA SER A 86 -5.86 0.74 -17.01
C SER A 86 -5.82 0.75 -15.47
N PRO A 87 -6.89 1.24 -14.79
CA PRO A 87 -6.96 1.23 -13.33
C PRO A 87 -6.83 -0.17 -12.72
N GLU A 88 -7.26 -1.21 -13.43
CA GLU A 88 -7.21 -2.59 -12.96
C GLU A 88 -5.78 -3.10 -12.81
N ASP A 89 -4.80 -2.51 -13.51
CA ASP A 89 -3.37 -2.85 -13.42
C ASP A 89 -2.72 -2.45 -12.08
N VAL A 90 -3.45 -1.71 -11.24
CA VAL A 90 -2.87 -0.95 -10.13
C VAL A 90 -3.40 -1.41 -8.79
N ILE A 91 -2.47 -1.61 -7.86
CA ILE A 91 -2.78 -1.75 -6.43
C ILE A 91 -2.48 -0.43 -5.74
N ILE A 92 -3.43 0.02 -4.91
CA ILE A 92 -3.27 1.21 -4.06
C ILE A 92 -3.04 0.77 -2.63
N LEU A 93 -2.00 1.32 -2.01
CA LEU A 93 -1.68 1.10 -0.60
C LEU A 93 -1.48 2.43 0.12
N SER A 94 -1.89 2.48 1.37
CA SER A 94 -1.66 3.61 2.27
C SER A 94 -0.74 3.19 3.41
N VAL A 95 0.25 4.03 3.72
CA VAL A 95 1.17 3.80 4.85
C VAL A 95 0.41 4.03 6.16
N VAL A 96 0.52 3.07 7.07
CA VAL A 96 -0.09 3.06 8.39
C VAL A 96 0.94 3.45 9.44
N THR A 97 0.61 4.44 10.26
CA THR A 97 1.35 4.78 11.47
C THR A 97 0.67 4.13 12.66
N LEU A 98 1.20 2.98 13.09
CA LEU A 98 0.76 2.28 14.29
C LEU A 98 0.98 3.16 15.53
N ARG A 99 0.00 3.17 16.44
CA ARG A 99 0.07 3.90 17.71
C ARG A 99 -0.33 3.00 18.87
N ASP A 100 0.10 3.39 20.07
CA ASP A 100 -0.37 2.83 21.33
C ASP A 100 -1.15 3.92 22.10
N PRO A 101 -2.45 3.72 22.40
CA PRO A 101 -3.28 2.57 22.03
C PRO A 101 -3.57 2.52 20.52
N PHE A 102 -3.87 1.31 20.02
CA PHE A 102 -4.15 1.06 18.59
C PHE A 102 -5.32 1.89 18.04
N SER A 103 -6.27 2.30 18.89
CA SER A 103 -7.35 3.20 18.50
C SER A 103 -6.89 4.56 17.99
N LYS A 104 -5.62 4.93 18.21
CA LYS A 104 -4.98 6.15 17.69
C LYS A 104 -4.20 5.92 16.38
N THR A 105 -4.17 4.70 15.85
CA THR A 105 -3.50 4.37 14.59
C THR A 105 -4.09 5.16 13.44
N THR A 106 -3.22 5.69 12.59
CA THR A 106 -3.63 6.52 11.44
C THR A 106 -3.10 5.95 10.13
N MET A 107 -3.78 6.19 9.02
CA MET A 107 -3.23 5.99 7.68
C MET A 107 -2.99 7.31 6.96
N ASN A 108 -2.03 7.30 6.03
CA ASN A 108 -1.75 8.42 5.14
C ASN A 108 -2.54 8.26 3.83
N LEU A 109 -3.53 9.13 3.63
CA LEU A 109 -4.32 9.21 2.40
C LEU A 109 -3.82 10.31 1.45
N GLN A 110 -2.89 11.16 1.87
CA GLN A 110 -2.32 12.21 1.03
C GLN A 110 -1.15 11.71 0.17
N ALA A 111 -0.50 10.63 0.57
CA ALA A 111 0.65 10.07 -0.13
C ALA A 111 0.52 8.56 -0.36
N PRO A 112 -0.46 8.10 -1.16
CA PRO A 112 -0.63 6.69 -1.48
C PRO A 112 0.58 6.13 -2.23
N LEU A 113 0.83 4.84 -2.02
CA LEU A 113 1.68 4.02 -2.85
C LEU A 113 0.82 3.50 -4.00
N VAL A 114 1.27 3.78 -5.21
CA VAL A 114 0.65 3.32 -6.46
C VAL A 114 1.60 2.29 -7.05
N VAL A 115 1.15 1.04 -7.17
CA VAL A 115 1.95 -0.07 -7.69
C VAL A 115 1.26 -0.67 -8.89
N ASN A 116 1.91 -0.66 -10.05
CA ASN A 116 1.49 -1.49 -11.17
C ASN A 116 1.97 -2.92 -10.91
N TYR A 117 1.03 -3.83 -10.65
CA TYR A 117 1.37 -5.19 -10.24
C TYR A 117 1.83 -6.06 -11.42
N ASN A 118 1.42 -5.74 -12.65
CA ASN A 118 1.85 -6.47 -13.85
C ASN A 118 3.32 -6.20 -14.17
N GLU A 119 3.76 -4.97 -13.89
CA GLU A 119 5.11 -4.49 -14.19
C GLU A 119 6.04 -4.54 -12.96
N ASN A 120 5.50 -4.76 -11.76
CA ASN A 120 6.20 -4.65 -10.48
C ASN A 120 6.93 -3.32 -10.30
N ILE A 121 6.30 -2.20 -10.69
CA ILE A 121 6.86 -0.86 -10.51
C ILE A 121 5.93 -0.05 -9.62
N GLY A 122 6.49 0.58 -8.59
CA GLY A 122 5.79 1.38 -7.61
C GLY A 122 6.28 2.83 -7.54
N LYS A 123 5.42 3.72 -7.04
CA LYS A 123 5.76 5.09 -6.65
C LYS A 123 4.90 5.54 -5.48
N GLN A 124 5.47 6.29 -4.55
CA GLN A 124 4.68 7.07 -3.61
C GLN A 124 4.27 8.40 -4.26
N VAL A 125 2.96 8.58 -4.47
CA VAL A 125 2.40 9.75 -5.14
C VAL A 125 1.93 10.73 -4.10
N ILE A 126 2.47 11.96 -4.09
CA ILE A 126 1.99 13.03 -3.22
C ILE A 126 0.81 13.72 -3.90
N LEU A 127 -0.36 13.64 -3.29
CA LEU A 127 -1.58 14.27 -3.79
C LEU A 127 -1.61 15.74 -3.36
N ASN A 128 -1.63 16.62 -4.36
CA ASN A 128 -1.80 18.07 -4.17
C ASN A 128 -3.28 18.44 -4.31
N ASP A 129 -3.70 19.53 -3.66
CA ASP A 129 -5.05 20.10 -3.78
C ASP A 129 -6.19 19.10 -3.44
N THR A 130 -5.96 18.24 -2.44
CA THR A 130 -6.97 17.28 -1.95
C THR A 130 -7.40 17.59 -0.52
N SER A 131 -8.55 17.06 -0.11
CA SER A 131 -8.98 17.02 1.29
C SER A 131 -8.29 15.91 2.10
N TYR A 132 -7.47 15.07 1.45
CA TYR A 132 -6.74 14.02 2.14
C TYR A 132 -5.51 14.58 2.87
N HIS A 133 -5.12 13.86 3.92
CA HIS A 133 -4.12 14.31 4.88
C HIS A 133 -3.17 13.16 5.20
N THR A 134 -2.03 13.50 5.80
CA THR A 134 -1.04 12.51 6.22
C THR A 134 -1.49 11.63 7.39
N LYS A 135 -2.54 12.04 8.11
CA LYS A 135 -3.05 11.35 9.31
C LYS A 135 -4.57 11.30 9.31
N HIS A 136 -5.12 10.19 8.84
CA HIS A 136 -6.54 9.85 8.99
C HIS A 136 -6.68 8.72 10.01
N LEU A 137 -7.53 8.90 11.02
CA LEU A 137 -7.71 7.93 12.10
C LEU A 137 -8.39 6.67 11.57
N LEU A 138 -7.80 5.48 11.78
CA LEU A 138 -8.43 4.24 11.30
C LEU A 138 -9.79 4.00 11.98
N ALA A 139 -9.89 4.31 13.27
CA ALA A 139 -11.11 4.13 14.04
C ALA A 139 -12.27 5.06 13.62
N SER A 140 -12.04 6.11 12.84
CA SER A 140 -13.13 6.97 12.33
C SER A 140 -13.85 6.37 11.12
N PHE A 141 -13.23 5.38 10.46
CA PHE A 141 -13.85 4.66 9.35
C PHE A 141 -14.71 3.52 9.91
N ARG A 142 -16.04 3.63 9.74
CA ARG A 142 -16.99 2.67 10.32
C ARG A 142 -16.98 1.36 9.52
N LYS A 143 -17.18 0.23 10.21
CA LYS A 143 -17.29 -1.12 9.61
C LYS A 143 -18.50 -1.32 8.67
N GLU A 144 -19.43 -0.36 8.58
CA GLU A 144 -20.65 -0.48 7.79
C GLU A 144 -20.38 -0.56 6.27
N ASP A 145 -19.21 -0.11 5.80
CA ASP A 145 -18.82 -0.16 4.38
C ASP A 145 -18.20 -1.50 3.94
N ILE A 146 -18.05 -2.48 4.85
CA ILE A 146 -17.34 -3.76 4.59
C ILE A 146 -18.30 -4.92 4.24
N GLN A 147 -19.63 -4.75 4.35
CA GLN A 147 -20.60 -5.86 4.23
C GLN A 147 -21.40 -5.98 2.91
N HIS A 148 -21.13 -5.20 1.87
CA HIS A 148 -21.91 -5.29 0.60
C HIS A 148 -21.21 -6.00 -0.58
N ALA A 149 -20.04 -6.61 -0.39
CA ALA A 149 -19.39 -7.39 -1.44
C ALA A 149 -19.65 -8.91 -1.38
N GLY A 150 -20.56 -9.39 -0.53
CA GLY A 150 -20.64 -10.83 -0.18
C GLY A 150 -22.00 -11.52 -0.27
N ALA A 151 -23.09 -10.86 -0.66
CA ALA A 151 -24.39 -11.52 -0.73
C ALA A 151 -25.34 -10.83 -1.71
N GLU A 152 -25.27 -11.19 -2.99
CA GLU A 152 -26.44 -11.27 -3.87
C GLU A 152 -26.10 -12.09 -5.12
N SER A 153 -26.20 -13.42 -4.97
CA SER A 153 -26.30 -14.38 -6.07
C SER A 153 -26.96 -15.64 -5.54
N LYS A 154 -28.25 -15.53 -5.19
CA LYS A 154 -29.25 -16.62 -5.30
C LYS A 154 -30.66 -16.01 -5.37
N SER A 155 -31.44 -16.54 -6.32
CA SER A 155 -32.86 -16.28 -6.63
C SER A 155 -33.10 -15.00 -7.45
N LYS A 156 -33.68 -15.03 -8.65
CA LYS A 156 -34.63 -15.95 -9.31
C LYS A 156 -34.31 -16.08 -10.79
#